data_AF-A0A8T5K9R0-F1
#
_entry.id   AF-A0A8T5K9R0-F1
#
_cell.length_a   1.000
_cell.length_b   1.000
_cell.length_c   1.000
_cell.angle_alpha   90.00
_cell.angle_beta   90.00
_cell.angle_gamma   90.00
#
_symmetry.space_group_name_H-M   'P 1'
#
loop_
_entity.id
_entity.type
_entity.pdbx_description
1 polymer ?
#
loop_
_entity_poly.entity_id
_entity_poly.type
_entity_poly.pdbx_seq_one_letter_code
_entity_poly.pdbx_strand_id
1 'polypeptide(L)'
;MIQRFGKDEINAVVNSINQASLLSGYTNKFLGGEILQKFEKEFAKFHNCKYGISVNSGTSALFVSQLAAGVNNNKVAIPSITFTSTTSQVVASGGIPTFTDIDTKSHCMDFNFKNKIKFAIPVHLLGHPCNFDMLKKMKDDGMFVIEDCAQAMGAKYKNKSVGCVGDCGIFSFQETKHITTLGEGGMIITNNEEFAEKCRSIRN
;
A
#
# COMPACT_ATOMS: atom_id res chain seq x y z
N MET A 1 15.85 26.08 -8.90
CA MET A 1 15.69 25.15 -7.76
C MET A 1 14.19 25.03 -7.52
N ILE A 2 13.59 23.83 -7.59
CA ILE A 2 12.15 23.66 -7.38
C ILE A 2 11.90 23.60 -5.86
N GLN A 3 11.13 24.54 -5.33
CA GLN A 3 10.70 24.50 -3.94
C GLN A 3 9.56 23.48 -3.80
N ARG A 4 9.85 22.33 -3.20
CA ARG A 4 8.87 21.25 -3.00
C ARG A 4 8.05 21.39 -1.72
N PHE A 5 8.62 22.04 -0.68
CA PHE A 5 7.99 22.17 0.64
C PHE A 5 7.75 23.64 0.97
N GLY A 6 6.55 23.91 1.49
CA GLY A 6 6.11 25.23 1.90
C GLY A 6 6.19 25.43 3.40
N LYS A 7 5.57 26.52 3.87
CA LYS A 7 5.49 26.84 5.30
C LYS A 7 4.70 25.79 6.08
N ASP A 8 3.70 25.17 5.45
CA ASP A 8 2.83 24.21 6.11
C ASP A 8 3.57 22.94 6.52
N GLU A 9 4.41 22.39 5.63
CA GLU A 9 5.24 21.22 5.97
C GLU A 9 6.28 21.56 7.04
N ILE A 10 6.93 22.72 6.95
CA ILE A 10 7.90 23.18 7.96
C ILE A 10 7.22 23.31 9.33
N ASN A 11 6.06 23.98 9.38
CA ASN A 11 5.30 24.15 10.60
C ASN A 11 4.83 22.81 11.16
N ALA A 12 4.40 21.86 10.32
CA ALA A 12 4.00 20.53 10.77
C ALA A 12 5.15 19.79 11.47
N VAL A 13 6.38 19.86 10.94
CA VAL A 13 7.57 19.27 11.57
C VAL A 13 7.90 19.99 12.88
N VAL A 14 7.96 21.32 12.86
CA VAL A 14 8.26 22.13 14.06
C VAL A 14 7.25 21.86 15.17
N ASN A 15 5.96 21.78 14.84
CA ASN A 15 4.91 21.45 15.80
C ASN A 15 5.09 20.03 16.37
N SER A 16 5.47 19.05 15.54
CA SER A 16 5.71 17.67 16.00
C SER A 16 6.92 17.57 16.95
N ILE A 17 7.93 18.41 16.78
CA ILE A 17 9.08 18.51 17.70
C ILE A 17 8.67 19.18 19.01
N ASN A 18 7.90 20.27 18.93
CA ASN A 18 7.51 21.06 20.10
C ASN A 18 6.38 20.42 20.93
N GLN A 19 5.59 19.52 20.34
CA GLN A 19 4.42 18.91 20.98
C GLN A 19 4.56 17.39 20.97
N ALA A 20 5.17 16.84 22.02
CA ALA A 20 5.38 15.40 22.17
C ALA A 20 4.07 14.59 22.10
N SER A 21 2.92 15.18 22.47
CA SER A 21 1.59 14.56 22.34
C SER A 21 1.20 14.18 20.89
N LEU A 22 1.87 14.75 19.89
CA LEU A 22 1.68 14.39 18.49
C LEU A 22 2.43 13.11 18.09
N LEU A 23 3.36 12.64 18.93
CA LEU A 23 4.10 11.41 18.70
C LEU A 23 3.29 10.19 19.15
N SER A 24 3.53 9.06 18.47
CA SER A 24 2.79 7.80 18.69
C SER A 24 2.94 7.22 20.10
N GLY A 25 3.96 7.61 20.87
CA GLY A 25 4.20 7.12 22.24
C GLY A 25 3.33 7.74 23.33
N TYR A 26 2.51 8.75 23.01
CA TYR A 26 1.72 9.50 24.01
C TYR A 26 0.21 9.24 23.91
N THR A 27 -0.18 8.09 23.37
CA THR A 27 -1.58 7.65 23.29
C THR A 27 -1.78 6.36 24.09
N ASN A 28 -2.94 6.24 24.75
CA ASN A 28 -3.35 5.01 25.45
C ASN A 28 -3.93 3.95 24.49
N LYS A 29 -3.87 4.20 23.17
CA LYS A 29 -4.38 3.31 22.12
C LYS A 29 -3.28 3.04 21.12
N PHE A 30 -3.23 1.81 20.61
CA PHE A 30 -2.27 1.38 19.59
C PHE A 30 -2.57 1.90 18.16
N LEU A 31 -3.36 2.98 18.07
CA LEU A 31 -3.79 3.64 16.83
C LEU A 31 -2.89 4.83 16.45
N GLY A 32 -1.95 5.22 17.31
CA GLY A 32 -1.13 6.42 17.15
C GLY A 32 -1.89 7.71 17.53
N GLY A 33 -1.23 8.85 17.36
CA GLY A 33 -1.78 10.17 17.72
C GLY A 33 -2.91 10.64 16.81
N GLU A 34 -3.64 11.68 17.22
CA GLU A 34 -4.83 12.18 16.50
C GLU A 34 -4.52 12.67 15.07
N ILE A 35 -3.37 13.31 14.87
CA ILE A 35 -2.93 13.76 13.53
C ILE A 35 -2.72 12.57 12.59
N LEU A 36 -2.11 11.49 13.09
CA LEU A 36 -1.90 10.27 12.31
C LEU A 36 -3.22 9.64 11.90
N GLN A 37 -4.15 9.50 12.85
CA GLN A 37 -5.48 8.93 12.59
C GLN A 37 -6.29 9.80 11.61
N LYS A 38 -6.16 11.14 11.70
CA LYS A 38 -6.75 12.06 10.73
C LYS A 38 -6.17 11.85 9.34
N PHE A 39 -4.85 11.74 9.21
CA PHE A 39 -4.18 11.47 7.94
C PHE A 39 -4.59 10.12 7.34
N GLU A 40 -4.63 9.05 8.16
CA GLU A 40 -5.11 7.73 7.74
C GLU A 40 -6.53 7.79 7.16
N LYS A 41 -7.44 8.51 7.83
CA LYS A 41 -8.83 8.68 7.40
C LYS A 41 -8.95 9.50 6.12
N GLU A 42 -8.23 10.62 6.02
CA GLU A 42 -8.26 11.49 4.84
C GLU A 42 -7.64 10.81 3.62
N PHE A 43 -6.54 10.08 3.81
CA PHE A 43 -5.86 9.33 2.76
C PHE A 43 -6.73 8.19 2.22
N ALA A 44 -7.37 7.42 3.10
CA ALA A 44 -8.31 6.38 2.70
C ALA A 44 -9.49 6.97 1.92
N LYS A 45 -10.08 8.06 2.44
CA LYS A 45 -11.17 8.78 1.77
C LYS A 45 -10.78 9.29 0.39
N PHE A 46 -9.56 9.82 0.22
CA PHE A 46 -9.05 10.29 -1.07
C PHE A 46 -9.00 9.17 -2.13
N HIS A 47 -8.74 7.93 -1.72
CA HIS A 47 -8.78 6.74 -2.58
C HIS A 47 -10.15 6.03 -2.58
N ASN A 48 -11.21 6.66 -2.06
CA ASN A 48 -12.56 6.08 -1.92
C ASN A 48 -12.58 4.77 -1.12
N CYS A 49 -11.78 4.70 -0.06
CA CYS A 49 -11.63 3.55 0.81
C CYS A 49 -11.98 3.89 2.27
N LYS A 50 -12.34 2.87 3.07
CA LYS A 50 -12.85 3.08 4.44
C LYS A 50 -11.75 3.26 5.47
N TYR A 51 -10.69 2.46 5.41
CA TYR A 51 -9.69 2.38 6.46
C TYR A 51 -8.29 2.67 5.91
N GLY A 52 -7.53 3.46 6.65
CA GLY A 52 -6.10 3.68 6.46
C GLY A 52 -5.31 3.15 7.66
N ILE A 53 -4.12 2.63 7.40
CA ILE A 53 -3.17 2.14 8.40
C ILE A 53 -1.79 2.63 7.98
N SER A 54 -1.29 3.64 8.66
CA SER A 54 0.04 4.19 8.43
C SER A 54 1.11 3.23 8.94
N VAL A 55 2.24 3.16 8.24
CA VAL A 55 3.44 2.37 8.59
C VAL A 55 4.70 3.17 8.24
N ASN A 56 5.87 2.70 8.65
CA ASN A 56 7.12 3.43 8.47
C ASN A 56 7.69 3.39 7.05
N SER A 57 7.22 2.52 6.14
CA SER A 57 7.65 2.51 4.73
C SER A 57 6.65 1.76 3.84
N GLY A 58 6.75 1.94 2.53
CA GLY A 58 6.00 1.10 1.56
C GLY A 58 6.40 -0.37 1.61
N THR A 59 7.66 -0.67 1.93
CA THR A 59 8.15 -2.04 2.15
C THR A 59 7.47 -2.67 3.37
N SER A 60 7.37 -1.95 4.48
CA SER A 60 6.64 -2.41 5.66
C SER A 60 5.15 -2.58 5.37
N ALA A 61 4.57 -1.73 4.52
CA ALA A 61 3.18 -1.88 4.10
C ALA A 61 2.96 -3.22 3.37
N LEU A 62 3.83 -3.55 2.41
CA LEU A 62 3.82 -4.85 1.73
C LEU A 62 3.96 -6.02 2.72
N PHE A 63 4.89 -5.92 3.67
CA PHE A 63 5.13 -6.96 4.66
C PHE A 63 3.91 -7.19 5.57
N VAL A 64 3.40 -6.11 6.16
CA VAL A 64 2.24 -6.14 7.06
C VAL A 64 0.99 -6.63 6.34
N SER A 65 0.74 -6.17 5.10
CA SER A 65 -0.42 -6.63 4.31
C SER A 65 -0.36 -8.13 4.01
N GLN A 66 0.81 -8.68 3.72
CA GLN A 66 0.97 -10.11 3.44
C GLN A 66 0.80 -10.97 4.69
N LEU A 67 1.38 -10.56 5.82
CA LEU A 67 1.17 -11.23 7.10
C LEU A 67 -0.32 -11.21 7.50
N ALA A 68 -0.98 -10.05 7.39
CA ALA A 68 -2.41 -9.91 7.69
C ALA A 68 -3.30 -10.75 6.76
N ALA A 69 -2.88 -10.94 5.51
CA ALA A 69 -3.56 -11.80 4.52
C ALA A 69 -3.36 -13.30 4.80
N GLY A 70 -2.41 -13.65 5.69
CA GLY A 70 -2.09 -15.03 6.02
C GLY A 70 -1.22 -15.72 4.98
N VAL A 71 -0.35 -14.97 4.28
CA VAL A 71 0.68 -15.55 3.41
C VAL A 71 1.63 -16.37 4.27
N ASN A 72 1.73 -17.68 3.99
CA ASN A 72 2.72 -18.58 4.60
C ASN A 72 2.85 -19.86 3.78
N ASN A 73 4.04 -20.14 3.24
CA ASN A 73 4.31 -21.25 2.31
C ASN A 73 3.35 -21.29 1.11
N ASN A 74 2.84 -20.14 0.70
CA ASN A 74 1.94 -20.01 -0.44
C ASN A 74 2.65 -19.36 -1.62
N LYS A 75 2.29 -19.76 -2.84
CA LYS A 75 2.67 -19.01 -4.04
C LYS A 75 2.00 -17.64 -4.04
N VAL A 76 2.76 -16.60 -4.37
CA VAL A 76 2.26 -15.22 -4.53
C VAL A 76 2.62 -14.74 -5.93
N ALA A 77 1.62 -14.39 -6.72
CA ALA A 77 1.82 -13.89 -8.07
C ALA A 77 2.31 -12.44 -8.03
N ILE A 78 3.42 -12.14 -8.70
CA ILE A 78 3.99 -10.78 -8.79
C ILE A 78 4.44 -10.50 -10.23
N PRO A 79 4.44 -9.25 -10.72
CA PRO A 79 4.94 -8.94 -12.05
C PRO A 79 6.46 -9.15 -12.14
N SER A 80 6.93 -9.55 -13.32
CA SER A 80 8.35 -9.72 -13.65
C SER A 80 9.14 -8.41 -13.64
N ILE A 81 8.45 -7.28 -13.80
CA ILE A 81 9.03 -5.93 -13.70
C ILE A 81 8.37 -5.18 -12.54
N THR A 82 9.15 -4.98 -11.47
CA THR A 82 8.76 -4.18 -10.30
C THR A 82 10.00 -3.79 -9.48
N PHE A 83 9.81 -3.00 -8.43
CA PHE A 83 10.84 -2.73 -7.44
C PHE A 83 11.08 -3.96 -6.53
N THR A 84 12.31 -4.12 -6.05
CA THR A 84 12.76 -5.30 -5.30
C THR A 84 11.94 -5.60 -4.04
N SER A 85 11.32 -4.58 -3.42
CA SER A 85 10.48 -4.78 -2.22
C SER A 85 9.28 -5.68 -2.48
N THR A 86 8.66 -5.61 -3.66
CA THR A 86 7.51 -6.46 -4.00
C THR A 86 7.89 -7.94 -3.89
N THR A 87 9.08 -8.32 -4.37
CA THR A 87 9.58 -9.69 -4.31
C THR A 87 10.14 -10.04 -2.92
N SER A 88 10.98 -9.17 -2.35
CA SER A 88 11.67 -9.49 -1.09
C SER A 88 10.70 -9.63 0.08
N GLN A 89 9.60 -8.88 0.08
CA GLN A 89 8.59 -9.01 1.13
C GLN A 89 7.74 -10.26 0.99
N VAL A 90 7.55 -10.79 -0.22
CA VAL A 90 6.94 -12.13 -0.38
C VAL A 90 7.78 -13.18 0.34
N VAL A 91 9.10 -13.16 0.14
CA VAL A 91 10.01 -14.10 0.81
C VAL A 91 10.03 -13.85 2.32
N ALA A 92 10.12 -12.60 2.76
CA ALA A 92 10.17 -12.24 4.18
C ALA A 92 8.90 -12.68 4.94
N SER A 93 7.73 -12.62 4.29
CA SER A 93 6.46 -13.10 4.86
C SER A 93 6.30 -14.63 4.77
N GLY A 94 7.31 -15.38 4.31
CA GLY A 94 7.25 -16.83 4.16
C GLY A 94 6.53 -17.32 2.90
N GLY A 95 6.24 -16.43 1.95
CA GLY A 95 5.66 -16.76 0.65
C GLY A 95 6.69 -17.20 -0.39
N ILE A 96 6.18 -17.72 -1.52
CA ILE A 96 6.97 -18.18 -2.66
C ILE A 96 6.67 -17.27 -3.86
N PRO A 97 7.59 -16.38 -4.27
CA PRO A 97 7.37 -15.52 -5.43
C PRO A 97 7.11 -16.34 -6.70
N THR A 98 6.04 -16.00 -7.42
CA THR A 98 5.73 -16.57 -8.74
C THR A 98 5.60 -15.43 -9.73
N PHE A 99 6.61 -15.28 -10.58
CA PHE A 99 6.63 -14.20 -11.56
C PHE A 99 5.58 -14.43 -12.66
N THR A 100 4.91 -13.35 -13.01
CA THR A 100 3.95 -13.24 -14.09
C THR A 100 4.45 -12.18 -15.06
N ASP A 101 4.18 -12.34 -16.35
CA ASP A 101 4.56 -11.36 -17.35
C ASP A 101 3.82 -10.02 -17.19
N ILE A 102 4.21 -9.05 -18.00
CA ILE A 102 3.63 -7.71 -18.02
C ILE A 102 3.05 -7.36 -19.39
N ASP A 103 2.07 -6.48 -19.40
CA ASP A 103 1.62 -5.81 -20.63
C ASP A 103 2.69 -4.79 -21.06
N THR A 104 3.14 -4.87 -22.31
CA THR A 104 4.26 -4.06 -22.82
C THR A 104 3.94 -2.57 -22.97
N LYS A 105 2.66 -2.18 -22.95
CA LYS A 105 2.23 -0.79 -23.06
C LYS A 105 2.13 -0.09 -21.71
N SER A 106 1.52 -0.77 -20.73
CA SER A 106 1.32 -0.23 -19.38
C SER A 106 2.48 -0.56 -18.44
N HIS A 107 3.28 -1.58 -18.76
CA HIS A 107 4.28 -2.21 -17.90
C HIS A 107 3.71 -2.82 -16.61
N CYS A 108 2.39 -2.94 -16.54
CA CYS A 108 1.68 -3.54 -15.41
C CYS A 108 1.51 -5.05 -15.64
N MET A 109 1.23 -5.77 -14.56
CA MET A 109 1.02 -7.22 -14.57
C MET A 109 -0.04 -7.66 -15.61
N ASP A 110 0.27 -8.69 -16.39
CA ASP A 110 -0.66 -9.40 -17.27
C ASP A 110 -0.84 -10.85 -16.80
N PHE A 111 -1.88 -11.09 -16.01
CA PHE A 111 -2.04 -12.35 -15.28
C PHE A 111 -2.75 -13.44 -16.08
N ASN A 112 -2.11 -14.62 -16.14
CA ASN A 112 -2.70 -15.81 -16.73
C ASN A 112 -3.52 -16.60 -15.70
N PHE A 113 -4.86 -16.50 -15.81
CA PHE A 113 -5.84 -17.18 -14.95
C PHE A 113 -5.83 -18.71 -15.02
N LYS A 114 -5.05 -19.34 -15.92
CA LYS A 114 -4.82 -20.80 -15.87
C LYS A 114 -4.00 -21.21 -14.64
N ASN A 115 -3.24 -20.27 -14.07
CA ASN A 115 -2.47 -20.50 -12.85
C ASN A 115 -3.37 -20.46 -11.62
N LYS A 116 -3.37 -21.54 -10.83
CA LYS A 116 -4.08 -21.59 -9.55
C LYS A 116 -3.19 -21.05 -8.44
N ILE A 117 -3.35 -19.77 -8.12
CA ILE A 117 -2.59 -19.05 -7.08
C ILE A 117 -3.59 -18.33 -6.18
N LYS A 118 -3.33 -18.30 -4.85
CA LYS A 118 -4.25 -17.70 -3.86
C LYS A 118 -3.99 -16.22 -3.59
N PHE A 119 -2.77 -15.74 -3.83
CA PHE A 119 -2.36 -14.37 -3.50
C PHE A 119 -1.72 -13.70 -4.72
N ALA A 120 -1.99 -12.41 -4.92
CA ALA A 120 -1.34 -11.62 -5.96
C ALA A 120 -0.98 -10.23 -5.46
N ILE A 121 0.15 -9.70 -5.94
CA ILE A 121 0.60 -8.33 -5.73
C ILE A 121 0.77 -7.64 -7.10
N PRO A 122 -0.32 -7.25 -7.76
CA PRO A 122 -0.26 -6.42 -8.95
C PRO A 122 0.32 -5.04 -8.62
N VAL A 123 1.24 -4.56 -9.45
CA VAL A 123 1.95 -3.29 -9.23
C VAL A 123 1.48 -2.26 -10.25
N HIS A 124 1.00 -1.12 -9.76
CA HIS A 124 0.69 0.04 -10.60
C HIS A 124 1.98 0.80 -10.92
N LEU A 125 2.71 0.27 -11.90
CA LEU A 125 4.07 0.69 -12.20
C LEU A 125 4.08 2.04 -12.92
N LEU A 126 5.04 2.91 -12.59
CA LEU A 126 5.24 4.22 -13.23
C LEU A 126 4.01 5.14 -13.21
N GLY A 127 3.08 4.92 -12.27
CA GLY A 127 1.82 5.67 -12.19
C GLY A 127 0.71 5.15 -13.11
N HIS A 128 0.98 4.11 -13.90
CA HIS A 128 -0.05 3.44 -14.69
C HIS A 128 -0.85 2.47 -13.83
N PRO A 129 -2.19 2.60 -13.77
CA PRO A 129 -3.01 1.60 -13.11
C PRO A 129 -2.99 0.27 -13.87
N CYS A 130 -3.01 -0.84 -13.12
CA CYS A 130 -3.28 -2.15 -13.68
C CYS A 130 -4.69 -2.18 -14.27
N ASN A 131 -4.97 -3.15 -15.15
CA ASN A 131 -6.31 -3.38 -15.65
C ASN A 131 -7.27 -3.77 -14.51
N PHE A 132 -8.23 -2.91 -14.17
CA PHE A 132 -9.17 -3.17 -13.07
C PHE A 132 -10.08 -4.37 -13.31
N ASP A 133 -10.31 -4.75 -14.57
CA ASP A 133 -11.13 -5.91 -14.88
C ASP A 133 -10.35 -7.21 -14.60
N MET A 134 -9.01 -7.20 -14.74
CA MET A 134 -8.13 -8.28 -14.27
C MET A 134 -8.15 -8.37 -12.74
N LEU A 135 -8.02 -7.24 -12.03
CA LEU A 135 -8.01 -7.21 -10.56
C LEU A 135 -9.31 -7.76 -9.96
N LYS A 136 -10.46 -7.34 -10.49
CA LYS A 136 -11.77 -7.86 -10.06
C LYS A 136 -11.87 -9.36 -10.33
N LYS A 137 -11.45 -9.81 -11.51
CA LYS A 137 -11.48 -11.23 -11.85
C LYS A 137 -10.62 -12.06 -10.89
N MET A 138 -9.45 -11.59 -10.49
CA MET A 138 -8.62 -12.27 -9.47
C MET A 138 -9.40 -12.46 -8.17
N LYS A 139 -10.11 -11.42 -7.71
CA LYS A 139 -10.96 -11.51 -6.51
C LYS A 139 -12.13 -12.47 -6.67
N ASP A 140 -12.82 -12.40 -7.81
CA ASP A 140 -13.96 -13.26 -8.12
C ASP A 140 -13.54 -14.74 -8.18
N ASP A 141 -12.30 -15.01 -8.63
CA ASP A 141 -11.69 -16.34 -8.62
C ASP A 141 -11.12 -16.75 -7.23
N GLY A 142 -11.38 -15.95 -6.19
CA GLY A 142 -11.04 -16.25 -4.79
C GLY A 142 -9.62 -15.91 -4.37
N MET A 143 -8.88 -15.12 -5.16
CA MET A 143 -7.55 -14.64 -4.80
C MET A 143 -7.64 -13.46 -3.83
N PHE A 144 -6.66 -13.35 -2.93
CA PHE A 144 -6.44 -12.15 -2.14
C PHE A 144 -5.46 -11.22 -2.88
N VAL A 145 -5.90 -10.00 -3.18
CA VAL A 145 -5.20 -9.06 -4.06
C VAL A 145 -4.68 -7.87 -3.27
N ILE A 146 -3.35 -7.70 -3.23
CA ILE A 146 -2.67 -6.55 -2.62
C ILE A 146 -2.21 -5.63 -3.75
N GLU A 147 -2.86 -4.49 -3.96
CA GLU A 147 -2.42 -3.52 -4.96
C GLU A 147 -1.16 -2.78 -4.47
N ASP A 148 -0.03 -2.96 -5.15
CA ASP A 148 1.16 -2.13 -4.93
C ASP A 148 1.00 -0.80 -5.68
N CYS A 149 0.58 0.22 -4.92
CA CYS A 149 0.35 1.58 -5.39
C CYS A 149 1.50 2.52 -5.03
N ALA A 150 2.68 1.98 -4.68
CA ALA A 150 3.83 2.78 -4.25
C ALA A 150 4.31 3.80 -5.30
N GLN A 151 3.90 3.66 -6.56
CA GLN A 151 4.21 4.57 -7.66
C GLN A 151 2.97 5.20 -8.31
N ALA A 152 1.77 5.02 -7.75
CA ALA A 152 0.52 5.40 -8.40
C ALA A 152 -0.45 6.17 -7.50
N MET A 153 0.07 6.89 -6.50
CA MET A 153 -0.78 7.70 -5.63
C MET A 153 -1.62 8.69 -6.44
N GLY A 154 -2.94 8.67 -6.23
CA GLY A 154 -3.89 9.52 -6.94
C GLY A 154 -4.19 9.10 -8.39
N ALA A 155 -3.56 8.05 -8.90
CA ALA A 155 -3.88 7.52 -10.22
C ALA A 155 -5.31 6.97 -10.25
N LYS A 156 -5.95 7.06 -11.42
CA LYS A 156 -7.32 6.61 -11.65
C LYS A 156 -7.41 5.79 -12.93
N TYR A 157 -8.21 4.73 -12.90
CA TYR A 157 -8.60 3.98 -14.09
C TYR A 157 -10.12 4.04 -14.24
N LYS A 158 -10.60 4.53 -15.40
CA LYS A 158 -12.04 4.74 -15.66
C LYS A 158 -12.74 5.48 -14.51
N ASN A 159 -12.15 6.59 -14.03
CA ASN A 159 -12.58 7.43 -12.90
C ASN A 159 -12.59 6.78 -11.51
N LYS A 160 -12.10 5.55 -11.37
CA LYS A 160 -11.95 4.88 -10.07
C LYS A 160 -10.49 4.96 -9.60
N SER A 161 -10.28 5.33 -8.34
CA SER A 161 -8.95 5.40 -7.73
C SER A 161 -8.33 4.02 -7.56
N VAL A 162 -7.01 3.95 -7.65
CA VAL A 162 -6.24 2.75 -7.31
C VAL A 162 -6.24 2.46 -5.81
N GLY A 163 -5.92 1.21 -5.45
CA GLY A 163 -5.58 0.81 -4.08
C GLY A 163 -6.72 0.22 -3.25
N CYS A 164 -7.96 0.24 -3.74
CA CYS A 164 -9.07 -0.50 -3.12
C CYS A 164 -9.98 -1.18 -4.17
N VAL A 165 -9.43 -1.55 -5.33
CA VAL A 165 -10.05 -2.46 -6.30
C VAL A 165 -9.84 -3.91 -5.88
N GLY A 166 -8.65 -4.21 -5.37
CA GLY A 166 -8.25 -5.45 -4.70
C GLY A 166 -8.87 -5.59 -3.30
N ASP A 167 -8.17 -6.29 -2.41
CA ASP A 167 -8.55 -6.42 -1.01
C ASP A 167 -7.92 -5.33 -0.14
N CYS A 168 -6.71 -4.90 -0.50
CA CYS A 168 -6.04 -3.74 0.06
C CYS A 168 -5.07 -3.15 -0.96
N GLY A 169 -4.61 -1.94 -0.67
CA GLY A 169 -3.57 -1.25 -1.43
C GLY A 169 -2.51 -0.68 -0.51
N ILE A 170 -1.28 -0.69 -0.98
CA ILE A 170 -0.14 -0.13 -0.25
C ILE A 170 0.44 1.07 -0.97
N PHE A 171 0.93 2.03 -0.20
CA PHE A 171 1.51 3.27 -0.71
C PHE A 171 2.83 3.54 0.01
N SER A 172 3.72 4.23 -0.70
CA SER A 172 5.00 4.69 -0.18
C SER A 172 5.03 6.21 -0.16
N PHE A 173 5.58 6.75 0.92
CA PHE A 173 5.85 8.17 1.12
C PHE A 173 7.36 8.44 1.19
N GLN A 174 8.15 7.56 0.58
CA GLN A 174 9.59 7.74 0.42
C GLN A 174 9.89 9.08 -0.26
N GLU A 175 11.07 9.65 -0.02
CA GLU A 175 11.46 10.99 -0.45
C GLU A 175 11.11 11.31 -1.92
N THR A 176 11.18 10.36 -2.86
CA THR A 176 10.96 10.59 -4.29
C THR A 176 9.50 10.42 -4.73
N LYS A 177 8.59 10.07 -3.82
CA LYS A 177 7.18 9.77 -4.12
C LYS A 177 6.33 11.03 -4.27
N HIS A 178 5.14 10.88 -4.85
CA HIS A 178 4.18 11.96 -5.14
C HIS A 178 3.91 12.85 -3.92
N ILE A 179 3.69 12.22 -2.75
CA ILE A 179 3.76 12.87 -1.44
C ILE A 179 4.87 12.20 -0.65
N THR A 180 5.47 12.91 0.30
CA THR A 180 6.48 12.34 1.19
C THR A 180 6.31 12.82 2.61
N THR A 181 6.74 12.00 3.56
CA THR A 181 6.87 12.29 4.99
C THR A 181 8.23 12.91 5.33
N LEU A 182 8.92 13.50 4.34
CA LEU A 182 10.27 14.07 4.45
C LEU A 182 11.35 13.02 4.77
N GLY A 183 11.15 11.80 4.27
CA GLY A 183 12.06 10.68 4.50
C GLY A 183 11.38 9.37 4.14
N GLU A 184 10.93 8.63 5.14
CA GLU A 184 10.30 7.33 5.00
C GLU A 184 8.88 7.31 5.54
N GLY A 185 8.01 6.54 4.89
CA GLY A 185 6.62 6.38 5.29
C GLY A 185 5.86 5.46 4.34
N GLY A 186 4.73 4.94 4.82
CA GLY A 186 3.82 4.16 4.02
C GLY A 186 2.40 4.15 4.58
N MET A 187 1.49 3.61 3.77
CA MET A 187 0.08 3.47 4.12
C MET A 187 -0.45 2.18 3.52
N ILE A 188 -1.27 1.49 4.29
CA ILE A 188 -2.16 0.44 3.80
C ILE A 188 -3.57 1.02 3.80
N ILE A 189 -4.33 0.80 2.75
CA ILE A 189 -5.77 1.10 2.72
C ILE A 189 -6.57 -0.16 2.44
N THR A 190 -7.76 -0.26 3.02
CA THR A 190 -8.68 -1.38 2.78
C THR A 190 -10.12 -1.00 3.11
N ASN A 191 -11.07 -1.74 2.55
CA ASN A 191 -12.49 -1.67 2.91
C ASN A 191 -12.91 -2.72 3.95
N ASN A 192 -12.00 -3.63 4.33
CA ASN A 192 -12.25 -4.70 5.29
C ASN A 192 -11.73 -4.28 6.69
N GLU A 193 -12.65 -4.13 7.63
CA GLU A 193 -12.35 -3.72 9.01
C GLU A 193 -11.52 -4.76 9.76
N GLU A 194 -11.85 -6.04 9.64
CA GLU A 194 -11.10 -7.13 10.28
C GLU A 194 -9.64 -7.17 9.78
N PHE A 195 -9.45 -6.98 8.47
CA PHE A 195 -8.11 -6.88 7.88
C PHE A 195 -7.36 -5.65 8.39
N ALA A 196 -8.04 -4.50 8.48
CA ALA A 196 -7.45 -3.28 9.03
C ALA A 196 -6.98 -3.46 10.48
N GLU A 197 -7.76 -4.13 11.32
CA GLU A 197 -7.37 -4.45 12.71
C GLU A 197 -6.17 -5.40 12.79
N LYS A 198 -6.11 -6.42 11.91
CA LYS A 198 -4.92 -7.29 11.79
C LYS A 198 -3.68 -6.49 11.41
N CYS A 199 -3.78 -5.61 10.41
CA CYS A 199 -2.67 -4.76 9.99
C CYS A 199 -2.22 -3.84 11.13
N ARG A 200 -3.15 -3.20 11.85
CA ARG A 200 -2.82 -2.37 13.03
C ARG A 200 -2.10 -3.18 14.10
N SER A 201 -2.55 -4.41 14.36
CA SER A 201 -1.95 -5.28 15.37
C SER A 201 -0.52 -5.66 15.00
N ILE A 202 -0.25 -6.01 13.74
CA ILE A 202 1.09 -6.41 13.25
C ILE A 202 2.06 -5.21 13.19
N ARG A 203 1.54 -4.00 12.95
CA ARG A 203 2.36 -2.78 12.91
C ARG A 203 3.01 -2.44 14.25
N ASN A 204 2.35 -2.75 15.37
CA ASN A 204 2.82 -2.42 16.72
C ASN A 204 3.89 -3.38 17.21
#